data_AF-A0A524NT44-F1
#
_entry.id   AF-A0A524NT44-F1
#
_cell.length_a   1.000
_cell.length_b   1.000
_cell.length_c   1.000
_cell.angle_alpha   90.00
_cell.angle_beta   90.00
_cell.angle_gamma   90.00
#
_symmetry.space_group_name_H-M   'P 1'
#
loop_
_entity.id
_entity.type
_entity.pdbx_description
1 polymer ?
#
loop_
_entity_poly.entity_id
_entity_poly.type
_entity_poly.pdbx_seq_one_letter_code
_entity_poly.pdbx_strand_id
1 'polypeptide(L)' 'MHGTTIIAVRHSGTVAMAGDGQVSTGATIVKHSARKVRRLYAGRVLGGFAG' A
#
# COMPACT_ATOMS: atom_id res chain seq x y z
N MET A 1 3.63 16.81 0.61
CA MET A 1 2.99 15.57 0.10
C MET A 1 2.62 14.73 1.31
N HIS A 2 1.35 14.37 1.49
CA HIS A 2 0.98 13.36 2.48
C HIS A 2 0.82 12.03 1.75
N GLY A 3 1.65 11.08 2.16
CA GLY A 3 1.71 9.75 1.57
C GLY A 3 0.55 8.87 2.03
N THR A 4 0.53 7.68 1.46
CA THR A 4 -0.31 6.56 1.80
C THR A 4 0.30 5.79 2.97
N THR A 5 -0.52 5.27 3.85
CA THR A 5 -0.14 4.33 4.89
C THR A 5 -0.09 2.91 4.31
N ILE A 6 0.98 2.18 4.58
CA ILE A 6 1.12 0.75 4.27
C ILE A 6 1.27 -0.01 5.58
N ILE A 7 0.48 -1.07 5.76
CA ILE A 7 0.56 -1.99 6.90
C ILE A 7 0.83 -3.42 6.42
N ALA A 8 1.57 -4.18 7.23
CA ALA A 8 1.81 -5.60 7.01
C ALA A 8 1.58 -6.38 8.31
N VAL A 9 0.94 -7.53 8.21
CA VAL A 9 0.67 -8.44 9.34
C VAL A 9 1.14 -9.83 8.96
N ARG A 10 1.82 -10.49 9.89
CA ARG A 10 2.17 -11.91 9.80
C ARG A 10 1.45 -12.67 10.90
N HIS A 11 0.67 -13.68 10.53
CA HIS A 11 -0.10 -14.50 11.46
C HIS A 11 -0.23 -15.92 10.93
N SER A 12 -0.01 -16.93 11.78
CA SER A 12 -0.14 -18.36 11.44
C SER A 12 0.54 -18.76 10.12
N GLY A 13 1.79 -18.33 9.95
CA GLY A 13 2.58 -18.63 8.74
C GLY A 13 2.16 -17.86 7.48
N THR A 14 1.10 -17.06 7.53
CA THR A 14 0.59 -16.27 6.40
C THR A 14 0.92 -14.79 6.57
N VAL A 15 1.12 -14.08 5.45
CA VAL A 15 1.40 -12.63 5.43
C VAL A 15 0.29 -11.92 4.66
N ALA A 16 -0.23 -10.83 5.22
CA ALA A 16 -1.15 -9.90 4.58
C ALA A 16 -0.53 -8.50 4.55
N MET A 17 -0.77 -7.76 3.46
CA MET A 17 -0.34 -6.38 3.30
C MET A 17 -1.48 -5.55 2.73
N ALA A 18 -1.69 -4.37 3.29
CA ALA A 18 -2.72 -3.43 2.87
C ALA A 18 -2.18 -2.01 2.87
N GLY A 19 -2.81 -1.12 2.12
CA GLY A 19 -2.56 0.31 2.19
C GLY A 19 -3.80 1.08 1.79
N ASP A 20 -3.89 2.32 2.27
CA ASP A 20 -5.00 3.19 1.86
C ASP A 20 -4.77 3.77 0.45
N GLY A 21 -5.83 4.25 -0.18
CA GLY A 21 -5.79 4.71 -1.57
C GLY A 21 -5.49 6.19 -1.73
N GLN A 22 -5.39 6.94 -0.63
CA GLN A 22 -5.45 8.39 -0.66
C GLN A 22 -4.11 8.99 -1.05
N VAL A 23 -4.13 9.85 -2.07
CA VAL A 23 -2.98 10.67 -2.46
C VAL A 23 -3.43 12.13 -2.44
N SER A 24 -2.81 12.95 -1.60
CA SER A 24 -3.12 14.39 -1.46
C SER A 24 -1.93 15.28 -1.82
N THR A 25 -2.23 16.44 -2.40
CA THR A 25 -1.29 17.53 -2.66
C THR A 25 -1.85 18.80 -2.03
N GLY A 26 -1.20 19.30 -0.97
CA GLY A 26 -1.80 20.35 -0.12
C GLY A 26 -3.04 19.83 0.60
N ALA A 27 -4.12 20.61 0.59
CA ALA A 27 -5.42 20.21 1.14
C ALA A 27 -6.30 19.42 0.14
N THR A 28 -5.83 19.21 -1.09
CA THR A 28 -6.63 18.62 -2.18
C THR A 28 -6.30 17.14 -2.38
N ILE A 29 -7.34 16.30 -2.45
CA ILE A 29 -7.23 14.89 -2.81
C ILE A 29 -7.06 14.81 -4.34
N VAL A 30 -5.93 14.27 -4.79
CA VAL A 30 -5.58 14.17 -6.23
C VAL A 30 -6.02 12.83 -6.81
N LYS A 31 -6.03 11.77 -6.00
CA LYS A 31 -6.47 10.45 -6.44
C LYS A 31 -7.05 9.65 -5.28
N HIS A 32 -8.22 9.05 -5.52
CA HIS A 32 -8.95 8.25 -4.53
C HIS A 32 -8.50 6.77 -4.50
N SER A 33 -7.77 6.31 -5.52
CA SER A 33 -7.26 4.95 -5.62
C SER A 33 -5.83 4.92 -6.16
N ALA A 34 -4.89 4.51 -5.31
CA ALA A 34 -3.54 4.14 -5.69
C ALA A 34 -3.34 2.65 -5.35
N ARG A 35 -2.96 1.83 -6.33
CA ARG A 35 -2.52 0.44 -6.07
C ARG A 35 -1.05 0.45 -5.68
N LYS A 36 -0.80 0.63 -4.38
CA LYS A 36 0.53 0.74 -3.79
C LYS A 36 1.08 -0.55 -3.18
N VAL A 37 0.27 -1.62 -3.19
CA VAL A 37 0.69 -2.98 -2.84
C VAL A 37 0.74 -3.83 -4.12
N ARG A 38 1.86 -4.51 -4.36
CA ARG A 38 2.09 -5.35 -5.52
C ARG A 38 2.66 -6.71 -5.13
N ARG A 39 2.19 -7.76 -5.79
CA ARG A 39 2.78 -9.09 -5.73
C ARG A 39 3.96 -9.18 -6.70
N LEU A 40 5.08 -9.70 -6.22
CA LEU A 40 6.34 -9.90 -6.95
C LEU A 40 6.76 -11.37 -6.85
N TYR A 41 7.78 -11.74 -7.62
CA TYR A 41 8.39 -13.09 -7.60
C TYR A 41 7.33 -14.21 -7.64
N ALA A 42 6.53 -14.22 -8.70
CA ALA A 42 5.43 -15.17 -8.90
C ALA A 42 4.45 -15.26 -7.71
N GLY A 43 4.21 -14.13 -7.02
CA GLY A 43 3.26 -14.06 -5.89
C GLY A 43 3.85 -14.46 -4.54
N ARG A 44 5.14 -14.81 -4.47
CA ARG A 44 5.83 -15.18 -3.22
C ARG A 44 6.28 -13.97 -2.40
N VAL A 45 6.33 -12.78 -3.00
CA VAL A 45 6.75 -11.54 -2.33
C VAL A 45 5.64 -10.50 -2.40
N LEU A 46 5.36 -9.84 -1.27
CA LEU A 46 4.50 -8.67 -1.19
C LEU A 46 5.38 -7.42 -1.03
N GLY A 47 5.22 -6.45 -1.92
CA GLY A 47 5.89 -5.15 -1.85
C GLY A 47 4.86 -4.03 -1.73
N GLY A 48 5.10 -3.09 -0.82
CA GLY A 48 4.25 -1.92 -0.60
C GLY A 48 5.08 -0.64 -0.63
N PHE A 49 4.57 0.41 -1.26
CA PHE A 49 5.24 1.72 -1.32
C PHE A 49 4.25 2.83 -0.96
N ALA A 50 4.49 3.52 0.14
CA ALA A 50 3.64 4.57 0.69
C ALA A 50 3.45 5.80 -0.23
N GLY A 51 4.13 5.87 -1.37
CA GLY A 51 4.32 7.15 -2.04
C GLY A 51 5.52 7.85 -1.43
#